data_AF-A0A0L7RJT2-F1
#
_entry.id   AF-A0A0L7RJT2-F1
#
_cell.length_a   1.000
_cell.length_b   1.000
_cell.length_c   1.000
_cell.angle_alpha   90.00
_cell.angle_beta   90.00
_cell.angle_gamma   90.00
#
_symmetry.space_group_name_H-M   'P 1'
#
loop_
_entity.id
_entity.type
_entity.pdbx_description
1 polymer ?
#
loop_
_entity_poly.entity_id
_entity_poly.type
_entity_poly.pdbx_seq_one_letter_code
_entity_poly.pdbx_strand_id
1 'polypeptide(L)'
;MLVFPGYGEASTRMGSMLSHQQQLRLLLSILVLLSPQLPVRSTSADIVQRFHDPEVKRMNHLVVDKNTGRVYVGAVNRLYQLSPDLSLVVKEVTGPKGDSTACSMIDCPRETPTRLVDNVNKALVIDYTTTRLISCGSLSQGTCRVRNLHNISDMVQEVKEAVVANNATASTVAFIAPGPPNPPVSQVMYVGVTYTGNSPYRSEVPAVSSRSLDKDRMLNIAESAVTTGTRMYVNSLSRERYPINYVYGFSSGGFSYFMTTQMKDTEKAIYISKLVRICQDDEHYYSYTEIPINCTNDGIYYNLVQAAYVGKAGSVLAGDLGITAQDDVLFAVFAEGNSSNSDVPKEHSALCVYSLKAIRRKFMTNIQKCFSGEGHRGLEYISPSHKCILTRFLENRFDERLEATLGVWNCGAWLKRRRDQSRASKRLEHASPRVEECGTSQKVYDKRPRAFFGEQSRSPFPLGKSQEVGPRARIAKDEETLRLEGPKCVPPPPVAVATN
;
A
#
# COMPACT_ATOMS: atom_id res chain seq x y z
N MET A 1 -52.54 16.64 -9.44
CA MET A 1 -53.89 17.23 -9.42
C MET A 1 -53.79 18.60 -10.07
N LEU A 2 -54.31 18.71 -11.30
CA LEU A 2 -54.84 19.89 -12.01
C LEU A 2 -54.59 19.72 -13.52
N VAL A 3 -55.68 19.88 -14.25
CA VAL A 3 -55.98 19.39 -15.60
C VAL A 3 -55.94 20.56 -16.59
N PHE A 4 -55.67 20.23 -17.86
CA PHE A 4 -55.67 21.01 -19.10
C PHE A 4 -56.84 22.02 -19.31
N PRO A 5 -56.79 22.88 -20.34
CA PRO A 5 -57.27 22.44 -21.67
C PRO A 5 -56.42 22.92 -22.86
N GLY A 6 -56.40 22.11 -23.93
CA GLY A 6 -55.96 22.50 -25.27
C GLY A 6 -57.14 22.79 -26.20
N TYR A 7 -56.84 23.33 -27.39
CA TYR A 7 -57.58 23.38 -28.68
C TYR A 7 -56.70 24.26 -29.60
N GLY A 8 -56.45 24.05 -30.89
CA GLY A 8 -56.84 23.09 -31.92
C GLY A 8 -56.15 23.53 -33.23
N GLU A 9 -55.90 22.60 -34.15
CA GLU A 9 -55.23 22.83 -35.45
C GLU A 9 -56.15 23.52 -36.48
N ALA A 10 -55.58 24.33 -37.39
CA ALA A 10 -55.85 24.26 -38.83
C ALA A 10 -54.88 25.12 -39.67
N SER A 11 -54.47 24.53 -40.80
CA SER A 11 -53.46 24.93 -41.78
C SER A 11 -53.98 25.89 -42.86
N THR A 12 -53.17 26.90 -43.27
CA THR A 12 -52.99 27.26 -44.70
C THR A 12 -51.74 28.12 -45.01
N ARG A 13 -50.79 27.51 -45.72
CA ARG A 13 -49.93 27.98 -46.84
C ARG A 13 -49.42 29.44 -46.93
N MET A 14 -48.08 29.52 -46.83
CA MET A 14 -47.10 29.98 -47.83
C MET A 14 -47.02 31.46 -48.26
N GLY A 15 -45.86 32.06 -47.96
CA GLY A 15 -45.37 33.32 -48.52
C GLY A 15 -44.07 33.77 -47.86
N SER A 16 -43.00 32.95 -47.97
CA SER A 16 -41.69 33.22 -47.38
C SER A 16 -40.86 34.19 -48.22
N MET A 17 -40.50 35.35 -47.66
CA MET A 17 -39.32 36.11 -48.06
C MET A 17 -38.28 35.94 -46.94
N LEU A 18 -37.54 34.83 -46.97
CA LEU A 18 -36.38 34.62 -46.11
C LEU A 18 -35.28 35.59 -46.55
N SER A 19 -34.82 36.44 -45.63
CA SER A 19 -33.73 37.37 -45.84
C SER A 19 -32.48 36.65 -46.35
N HIS A 20 -31.75 37.29 -47.27
CA HIS A 20 -30.52 36.78 -47.89
C HIS A 20 -29.47 36.31 -46.86
N GLN A 21 -29.51 36.85 -45.63
CA GLN A 21 -28.67 36.41 -44.50
C GLN A 21 -29.10 35.07 -43.88
N GLN A 22 -30.40 34.78 -43.82
CA GLN A 22 -30.91 33.50 -43.30
C GLN A 22 -30.65 32.36 -44.28
N GLN A 23 -30.75 32.63 -45.59
CA GLN A 23 -30.36 31.66 -46.61
C GLN A 23 -28.86 31.32 -46.54
N LEU A 24 -27.99 32.32 -46.32
CA LEU A 24 -26.55 32.11 -46.20
C LEU A 24 -26.19 31.27 -44.95
N ARG A 25 -26.86 31.53 -43.81
CA ARG A 25 -26.69 30.73 -42.59
C ARG A 25 -27.19 29.30 -42.76
N LEU A 26 -28.33 29.10 -43.42
CA LEU A 26 -28.86 27.76 -43.70
C LEU A 26 -27.90 26.97 -44.59
N LEU A 27 -27.38 27.60 -45.65
CA LEU A 27 -26.39 27.02 -46.57
C LEU A 27 -25.08 26.66 -45.85
N LEU A 28 -24.59 27.50 -44.94
CA LEU A 28 -23.41 27.21 -44.12
C LEU A 28 -23.66 26.04 -43.14
N SER A 29 -24.82 25.97 -42.49
CA SER A 29 -25.17 24.84 -41.62
C SER A 29 -25.36 23.53 -42.40
N ILE A 30 -25.92 23.60 -43.61
CA ILE A 30 -26.07 22.45 -44.51
C ILE A 30 -24.69 21.99 -45.02
N LEU A 31 -23.78 22.91 -45.35
CA LEU A 31 -22.39 22.58 -45.72
C LEU A 31 -21.63 21.89 -44.58
N VAL A 32 -21.82 22.33 -43.32
CA VAL A 32 -21.19 21.69 -42.15
C VAL A 32 -21.76 20.29 -41.90
N LEU A 33 -23.07 20.09 -42.11
CA LEU A 33 -23.74 18.79 -41.99
C LEU A 33 -23.41 17.81 -43.14
N LEU A 34 -23.06 18.32 -44.32
CA LEU A 34 -22.64 17.55 -45.49
C LEU A 34 -21.12 17.37 -45.61
N SER A 35 -20.33 17.95 -44.69
CA SER A 35 -18.92 17.59 -44.55
C SER A 35 -18.86 16.09 -44.29
N PRO A 36 -18.25 15.27 -45.15
CA PRO A 36 -17.98 13.90 -44.77
C PRO A 36 -17.09 13.99 -43.53
N GLN A 37 -17.59 13.53 -42.38
CA GLN A 37 -16.72 13.18 -41.28
C GLN A 37 -15.85 12.04 -41.81
N LEU A 38 -14.72 12.42 -42.39
CA LEU A 38 -13.68 11.49 -42.76
C LEU A 38 -13.40 10.71 -41.48
N PRO A 39 -13.66 9.39 -41.44
CA PRO A 39 -13.23 8.60 -40.32
C PRO A 39 -11.72 8.82 -40.23
N VAL A 40 -11.24 9.27 -39.08
CA VAL A 40 -9.82 9.25 -38.77
C VAL A 40 -9.44 7.78 -38.71
N ARG A 41 -9.19 7.20 -39.89
CA ARG A 41 -8.46 5.95 -40.03
C ARG A 41 -7.05 6.31 -39.57
N SER A 42 -6.70 5.90 -38.35
CA SER A 42 -5.31 5.80 -37.94
C SER A 42 -4.61 4.92 -38.98
N THR A 43 -3.91 5.56 -39.90
CA THR A 43 -3.10 4.86 -40.89
C THR A 43 -1.80 4.46 -40.20
N SER A 44 -1.18 3.39 -40.66
CA SER A 44 0.12 2.88 -40.19
C SER A 44 1.31 3.85 -40.35
N ALA A 45 1.05 5.13 -40.67
CA ALA A 45 2.03 6.18 -40.94
C ALA A 45 2.68 6.77 -39.66
N ASP A 46 2.12 6.52 -38.47
CA ASP A 46 2.64 7.05 -37.20
C ASP A 46 3.67 6.12 -36.53
N ILE A 47 3.86 4.90 -37.04
CA ILE A 47 4.71 3.91 -36.38
C ILE A 47 6.11 3.93 -36.99
N VAL A 48 7.01 4.64 -36.27
CA VAL A 48 8.40 4.84 -36.65
C VAL A 48 9.19 3.52 -36.67
N GLN A 49 8.96 2.65 -35.68
CA GLN A 49 9.67 1.37 -35.57
C GLN A 49 8.88 0.37 -34.72
N ARG A 50 9.05 -0.93 -35.01
CA ARG A 50 8.46 -2.03 -34.22
C ARG A 50 9.49 -3.11 -33.98
N PHE A 51 9.47 -3.66 -32.77
CA PHE A 51 10.16 -4.90 -32.44
C PHE A 51 9.14 -6.03 -32.28
N HIS A 52 9.39 -7.17 -32.92
CA HIS A 52 8.58 -8.37 -32.79
C HIS A 52 9.48 -9.60 -32.77
N ASP A 53 9.17 -10.54 -31.86
CA ASP A 53 9.77 -11.87 -31.85
C ASP A 53 8.65 -12.91 -32.04
N PRO A 54 8.63 -13.65 -33.17
CA PRO A 54 7.56 -14.59 -33.47
C PRO A 54 7.54 -15.80 -32.54
N GLU A 55 8.63 -16.08 -31.80
CA GLU A 55 8.70 -17.19 -30.84
C GLU A 55 8.02 -16.84 -29.50
N VAL A 56 7.72 -15.56 -29.26
CA VAL A 56 7.20 -15.10 -27.98
C VAL A 56 5.70 -14.95 -28.00
N LYS A 57 5.05 -15.68 -27.09
CA LYS A 57 3.60 -15.62 -26.88
C LYS A 57 3.12 -14.24 -26.40
N ARG A 58 3.85 -13.62 -25.46
CA ARG A 58 3.44 -12.38 -24.79
C ARG A 58 4.61 -11.62 -24.18
N MET A 59 4.61 -10.30 -24.36
CA MET A 59 5.46 -9.36 -23.63
C MET A 59 4.75 -8.88 -22.36
N ASN A 60 5.46 -8.76 -21.25
CA ASN A 60 4.89 -8.49 -19.92
C ASN A 60 5.24 -7.09 -19.41
N HIS A 61 6.51 -6.71 -19.45
CA HIS A 61 6.99 -5.45 -18.91
C HIS A 61 7.98 -4.79 -19.86
N LEU A 62 8.00 -3.47 -19.83
CA LEU A 62 8.94 -2.64 -20.58
C LEU A 62 9.48 -1.57 -19.64
N VAL A 63 10.80 -1.39 -19.65
CA VAL A 63 11.47 -0.27 -19.00
C VAL A 63 12.45 0.37 -19.96
N VAL A 64 12.52 1.69 -19.93
CA VAL A 64 13.49 2.48 -20.70
C VAL A 64 14.48 3.08 -19.73
N ASP A 65 15.77 2.90 -20.01
CA ASP A 65 16.82 3.57 -19.27
C ASP A 65 16.79 5.07 -19.60
N LYS A 66 16.56 5.88 -18.57
CA LYS A 66 16.46 7.35 -18.71
C LYS A 66 17.79 8.00 -19.12
N ASN A 67 18.92 7.34 -18.87
CA ASN A 67 20.24 7.89 -19.16
C ASN A 67 20.72 7.55 -20.57
N THR A 68 20.42 6.33 -21.05
CA THR A 68 20.95 5.82 -22.33
C THR A 68 19.90 5.66 -23.43
N GLY A 69 18.61 5.69 -23.07
CA GLY A 69 17.50 5.39 -23.99
C GLY A 69 17.37 3.91 -24.37
N ARG A 70 18.21 3.01 -23.83
CA ARG A 70 18.10 1.57 -24.07
C ARG A 70 16.77 1.05 -23.52
N VAL A 71 16.17 0.11 -24.25
CA VAL A 71 14.87 -0.46 -23.91
C VAL A 71 15.06 -1.91 -23.47
N TYR A 72 14.51 -2.26 -22.31
CA TYR A 72 14.51 -3.62 -21.79
C TYR A 72 13.08 -4.15 -21.76
N VAL A 73 12.87 -5.34 -22.32
CA VAL A 73 11.55 -5.95 -22.44
C VAL A 73 11.57 -7.32 -21.79
N GLY A 74 10.74 -7.49 -20.77
CA GLY A 74 10.50 -8.77 -20.10
C GLY A 74 9.31 -9.46 -20.75
N ALA A 75 9.47 -10.72 -21.15
CA ALA A 75 8.44 -11.49 -21.83
C ALA A 75 8.34 -12.91 -21.27
N VAL A 76 7.38 -13.68 -21.76
CA VAL A 76 7.29 -15.10 -21.44
C VAL A 76 8.50 -15.82 -22.04
N ASN A 77 9.28 -16.51 -21.20
CA ASN A 77 10.47 -17.29 -21.57
C ASN A 77 11.64 -16.49 -22.19
N ARG A 78 11.54 -15.16 -22.24
CA ARG A 78 12.53 -14.29 -22.88
C ARG A 78 12.74 -12.99 -22.12
N LEU A 79 13.96 -12.44 -22.24
CA LEU A 79 14.31 -11.10 -21.80
C LEU A 79 15.12 -10.43 -22.92
N TYR A 80 14.78 -9.20 -23.27
CA TYR A 80 15.41 -8.47 -24.36
C TYR A 80 16.09 -7.22 -23.88
N GLN A 81 17.22 -6.91 -24.51
CA GLN A 81 17.85 -5.61 -24.49
C GLN A 81 17.85 -5.08 -25.92
N LEU A 82 17.24 -3.93 -26.10
CA LEU A 82 17.12 -3.24 -27.36
C LEU A 82 17.83 -1.90 -27.27
N SER A 83 18.26 -1.41 -28.42
CA SER A 83 18.71 -0.03 -28.59
C SER A 83 17.53 0.96 -28.50
N PRO A 84 17.81 2.28 -28.48
CA PRO A 84 16.75 3.31 -28.54
C PRO A 84 15.87 3.23 -29.80
N ASP A 85 16.42 2.74 -30.91
CA ASP A 85 15.71 2.46 -32.18
C ASP A 85 15.08 1.06 -32.21
N LEU A 86 14.86 0.42 -31.06
CA LEU A 86 14.24 -0.90 -30.94
C LEU A 86 14.94 -2.02 -31.73
N SER A 87 16.21 -1.84 -32.13
CA SER A 87 17.00 -2.91 -32.73
C SER A 87 17.52 -3.85 -31.64
N LEU A 88 17.49 -5.15 -31.93
CA LEU A 88 17.84 -6.18 -30.97
C LEU A 88 19.35 -6.15 -30.69
N VAL A 89 19.71 -5.98 -29.41
CA VAL A 89 21.11 -6.04 -28.96
C VAL A 89 21.39 -7.38 -28.28
N VAL A 90 20.53 -7.79 -27.33
CA VAL A 90 20.67 -9.07 -26.61
C VAL A 90 19.31 -9.74 -26.45
N LYS A 91 19.26 -11.06 -26.66
CA LYS A 91 18.11 -11.94 -26.42
C LYS A 91 18.50 -13.04 -25.44
N GLU A 92 17.92 -13.01 -24.25
CA GLU A 92 18.15 -13.98 -23.18
C GLU A 92 16.99 -14.96 -23.05
N VAL A 93 17.31 -16.26 -22.93
CA VAL A 93 16.32 -17.32 -22.71
C VAL A 93 16.11 -17.53 -21.21
N THR A 94 14.90 -17.24 -20.72
CA THR A 94 14.55 -17.36 -19.29
C THR A 94 13.74 -18.61 -18.98
N GLY A 95 13.24 -19.31 -20.00
CA GLY A 95 12.47 -20.54 -19.88
C GLY A 95 12.07 -21.12 -21.24
N PRO A 96 11.18 -22.12 -21.28
CA PRO A 96 10.59 -22.77 -20.10
C PRO A 96 11.62 -23.65 -19.37
N LYS A 97 11.37 -24.00 -18.11
CA LYS A 97 12.23 -24.91 -17.33
C LYS A 97 11.37 -25.92 -16.55
N GLY A 98 11.98 -27.05 -16.16
CA GLY A 98 11.35 -28.01 -15.27
C GLY A 98 11.12 -27.40 -13.89
N ASP A 99 9.87 -27.25 -13.48
CA ASP A 99 9.48 -26.64 -12.20
C ASP A 99 8.24 -27.31 -11.61
N SER A 100 8.06 -27.15 -10.30
CA SER A 100 6.90 -27.64 -9.56
C SER A 100 6.56 -26.67 -8.43
N THR A 101 5.26 -26.41 -8.22
CA THR A 101 4.83 -25.55 -7.11
C THR A 101 5.09 -26.19 -5.74
N ALA A 102 5.32 -27.51 -5.69
CA ALA A 102 5.71 -28.23 -4.48
C ALA A 102 7.21 -28.09 -4.14
N CYS A 103 8.02 -27.48 -5.02
CA CYS A 103 9.44 -27.26 -4.79
C CYS A 103 9.75 -25.79 -4.49
N SER A 104 10.73 -25.56 -3.64
CA SER A 104 11.38 -24.25 -3.47
C SER A 104 12.63 -24.17 -4.36
N MET A 105 13.31 -23.01 -4.36
CA MET A 105 14.62 -22.88 -5.04
C MET A 105 15.73 -23.73 -4.40
N ILE A 106 15.68 -23.90 -3.08
CA ILE A 106 16.77 -24.50 -2.30
C ILE A 106 16.49 -26.00 -2.08
N ASP A 107 15.24 -26.32 -1.81
CA ASP A 107 14.78 -27.67 -1.49
C ASP A 107 13.67 -28.11 -2.45
N CYS A 108 13.93 -29.21 -3.14
CA CYS A 108 13.01 -29.89 -4.03
C CYS A 108 13.18 -31.39 -3.80
N PRO A 109 12.21 -32.06 -3.13
CA PRO A 109 12.30 -33.49 -2.88
C PRO A 109 12.48 -34.25 -4.19
N ARG A 110 13.41 -35.22 -4.24
CA ARG A 110 13.79 -35.92 -5.48
C ARG A 110 12.64 -36.62 -6.19
N GLU A 111 11.62 -37.02 -5.44
CA GLU A 111 10.42 -37.71 -5.94
C GLU A 111 9.37 -36.74 -6.49
N THR A 112 9.59 -35.43 -6.36
CA THR A 112 8.62 -34.42 -6.82
C THR A 112 8.61 -34.39 -8.34
N PRO A 113 7.46 -34.68 -9.00
CA PRO A 113 7.36 -34.58 -10.43
C PRO A 113 7.50 -33.11 -10.83
N THR A 114 8.47 -32.83 -11.71
CA THR A 114 8.63 -31.52 -12.35
C THR A 114 8.05 -31.58 -13.76
N ARG A 115 7.52 -30.45 -14.22
CA ARG A 115 7.01 -30.32 -15.59
C ARG A 115 7.61 -29.08 -16.23
N LEU A 116 7.64 -29.05 -17.55
CA LEU A 116 8.09 -27.88 -18.28
C LEU A 116 7.07 -26.74 -18.08
N VAL A 117 7.47 -25.67 -17.40
CA VAL A 117 6.63 -24.51 -17.09
C VAL A 117 7.21 -23.25 -17.74
N ASP A 118 6.34 -22.43 -18.32
CA ASP A 118 6.69 -21.14 -18.87
C ASP A 118 7.10 -20.14 -17.77
N ASN A 119 8.18 -19.40 -18.01
CA ASN A 119 8.64 -18.33 -17.14
C ASN A 119 8.02 -17.00 -17.54
N VAL A 120 7.00 -16.55 -16.81
CA VAL A 120 6.36 -15.25 -17.03
C VAL A 120 7.14 -14.17 -16.30
N ASN A 121 7.57 -13.12 -17.00
CA ASN A 121 8.22 -11.99 -16.34
C ASN A 121 7.19 -11.21 -15.48
N LYS A 122 7.48 -11.05 -14.19
CA LYS A 122 6.58 -10.46 -13.18
C LYS A 122 7.04 -9.09 -12.68
N ALA A 123 8.34 -8.80 -12.79
CA ALA A 123 8.90 -7.49 -12.50
C ALA A 123 10.14 -7.27 -13.34
N LEU A 124 10.36 -6.02 -13.73
CA LEU A 124 11.54 -5.57 -14.44
C LEU A 124 11.85 -4.14 -13.98
N VAL A 125 12.95 -3.96 -13.24
CA VAL A 125 13.32 -2.66 -12.66
C VAL A 125 14.81 -2.39 -12.85
N ILE A 126 15.16 -1.13 -13.07
CA ILE A 126 16.55 -0.67 -13.21
C ILE A 126 16.97 -0.05 -11.87
N ASP A 127 18.03 -0.58 -11.28
CA ASP A 127 18.75 0.07 -10.20
C ASP A 127 19.82 1.00 -10.79
N TYR A 128 19.52 2.30 -10.75
CA TYR A 128 20.42 3.34 -11.24
C TYR A 128 21.62 3.57 -10.32
N THR A 129 21.56 3.17 -9.05
CA THR A 129 22.65 3.41 -8.09
C THR A 129 23.84 2.50 -8.33
N THR A 130 23.57 1.23 -8.66
CA THR A 130 24.61 0.23 -8.96
C THR A 130 24.67 -0.20 -10.42
N THR A 131 23.90 0.44 -11.30
CA THR A 131 23.81 0.16 -12.75
C THR A 131 23.48 -1.30 -13.06
N ARG A 132 22.38 -1.80 -12.47
CA ARG A 132 21.94 -3.20 -12.62
C ARG A 132 20.49 -3.29 -13.06
N LEU A 133 20.18 -4.37 -13.79
CA LEU A 133 18.81 -4.73 -14.15
C LEU A 133 18.34 -5.86 -13.24
N ILE A 134 17.22 -5.68 -12.55
CA ILE A 134 16.58 -6.72 -11.75
C ILE A 134 15.38 -7.23 -12.53
N SER A 135 15.40 -8.54 -12.82
CA SER A 135 14.35 -9.23 -13.57
C SER A 135 13.79 -10.38 -12.73
N CYS A 136 12.48 -10.39 -12.52
CA CYS A 136 11.82 -11.44 -11.73
C CYS A 136 10.86 -12.25 -12.59
N GLY A 137 10.90 -13.57 -12.41
CA GLY A 137 10.10 -14.54 -13.16
C GLY A 137 9.10 -15.27 -12.27
N SER A 138 8.14 -15.95 -12.87
CA SER A 138 7.17 -16.79 -12.13
C SER A 138 7.73 -18.12 -11.66
N LEU A 139 8.83 -18.59 -12.27
CA LEU A 139 9.44 -19.87 -11.92
C LEU A 139 10.04 -19.86 -10.50
N SER A 140 10.12 -21.06 -9.93
CA SER A 140 10.79 -21.36 -8.68
C SER A 140 10.30 -20.48 -7.53
N GLN A 141 8.99 -20.46 -7.33
CA GLN A 141 8.29 -19.66 -6.32
C GLN A 141 8.36 -18.13 -6.51
N GLY A 142 8.73 -17.66 -7.70
CA GLY A 142 8.74 -16.23 -8.00
C GLY A 142 10.08 -15.57 -7.67
N THR A 143 11.16 -16.06 -8.29
CA THR A 143 12.53 -15.61 -8.03
C THR A 143 12.99 -14.47 -8.92
N CYS A 144 14.02 -13.76 -8.46
CA CYS A 144 14.62 -12.65 -9.17
C CYS A 144 16.09 -12.92 -9.53
N ARG A 145 16.52 -12.30 -10.63
CA ARG A 145 17.91 -12.32 -11.11
C ARG A 145 18.38 -10.90 -11.31
N VAL A 146 19.58 -10.62 -10.82
CA VAL A 146 20.28 -9.35 -10.99
C VAL A 146 21.28 -9.52 -12.12
N ARG A 147 21.17 -8.66 -13.14
CA ARG A 147 21.96 -8.69 -14.36
C ARG A 147 22.68 -7.36 -14.55
N ASN A 148 23.78 -7.39 -15.28
CA ASN A 148 24.48 -6.18 -15.68
C ASN A 148 23.58 -5.36 -16.63
N LEU A 149 23.49 -4.04 -16.40
CA LEU A 149 22.66 -3.17 -17.24
C LEU A 149 23.22 -3.03 -18.67
N HIS A 150 24.55 -3.07 -18.84
CA HIS A 150 25.20 -2.90 -20.14
C HIS A 150 25.02 -4.12 -21.05
N ASN A 151 25.09 -5.31 -20.47
CA ASN A 151 24.88 -6.58 -21.17
C ASN A 151 24.03 -7.50 -20.29
N ILE A 152 22.77 -7.68 -20.64
CA ILE A 152 21.85 -8.48 -19.82
C ILE A 152 22.19 -9.97 -19.81
N SER A 153 23.04 -10.48 -20.70
CA SER A 153 23.53 -11.86 -20.63
C SER A 153 24.42 -12.13 -19.41
N ASP A 154 25.06 -11.09 -18.89
CA ASP A 154 25.89 -11.17 -17.69
C ASP A 154 25.01 -11.15 -16.43
N MET A 155 24.84 -12.34 -15.83
CA MET A 155 24.09 -12.53 -14.59
C MET A 155 25.02 -12.35 -13.39
N VAL A 156 24.80 -11.29 -12.62
CA VAL A 156 25.60 -10.91 -11.45
C VAL A 156 25.23 -11.75 -10.23
N GLN A 157 23.93 -11.97 -9.99
CA GLN A 157 23.44 -12.67 -8.80
C GLN A 157 22.06 -13.26 -9.05
N GLU A 158 21.86 -14.51 -8.63
CA GLU A 158 20.54 -15.15 -8.55
C GLU A 158 20.05 -15.11 -7.10
N VAL A 159 18.86 -14.54 -6.90
CA VAL A 159 18.25 -14.39 -5.58
C VAL A 159 17.53 -15.68 -5.21
N LYS A 160 17.88 -16.23 -4.05
CA LYS A 160 17.33 -17.51 -3.55
C LYS A 160 15.96 -17.36 -2.88
N GLU A 161 15.60 -16.14 -2.50
CA GLU A 161 14.32 -15.80 -1.87
C GLU A 161 13.15 -15.77 -2.87
N ALA A 162 11.96 -16.15 -2.40
CA ALA A 162 10.71 -15.91 -3.12
C ALA A 162 10.29 -14.45 -2.97
N VAL A 163 10.23 -13.73 -4.10
CA VAL A 163 10.00 -12.28 -4.13
C VAL A 163 8.67 -11.93 -4.77
N VAL A 164 8.33 -12.54 -5.89
CA VAL A 164 7.17 -12.16 -6.74
C VAL A 164 6.11 -13.27 -6.77
N ALA A 165 4.99 -13.03 -7.47
CA ALA A 165 3.96 -14.05 -7.66
C ALA A 165 4.46 -15.17 -8.59
N ASN A 166 4.30 -16.43 -8.18
CA ASN A 166 4.70 -17.61 -8.95
C ASN A 166 3.66 -18.06 -9.99
N ASN A 167 2.72 -17.18 -10.35
CA ASN A 167 1.60 -17.47 -11.24
C ASN A 167 1.58 -16.47 -12.41
N ALA A 168 1.11 -16.91 -13.57
CA ALA A 168 0.98 -16.09 -14.77
C ALA A 168 0.02 -14.89 -14.58
N THR A 169 -1.09 -15.06 -13.86
CA THR A 169 -2.18 -14.08 -13.76
C THR A 169 -2.10 -13.20 -12.52
N ALA A 170 -1.69 -13.75 -11.38
CA ALA A 170 -1.58 -13.01 -10.11
C ALA A 170 -0.63 -11.82 -10.24
N SER A 171 -1.02 -10.63 -9.80
CA SER A 171 -0.25 -9.41 -10.07
C SER A 171 0.96 -9.26 -9.16
N THR A 172 1.91 -8.49 -9.66
CA THR A 172 3.10 -8.07 -8.94
C THR A 172 3.44 -6.66 -9.40
N VAL A 173 3.68 -5.77 -8.47
CA VAL A 173 4.18 -4.41 -8.74
C VAL A 173 5.49 -4.26 -8.00
N ALA A 174 6.51 -3.74 -8.67
CA ALA A 174 7.76 -3.41 -8.02
C ALA A 174 8.37 -2.12 -8.56
N PHE A 175 8.95 -1.33 -7.66
CA PHE A 175 9.67 -0.10 -8.00
C PHE A 175 10.76 0.17 -6.95
N ILE A 176 11.80 0.91 -7.36
CA ILE A 176 12.90 1.31 -6.47
C ILE A 176 12.66 2.75 -6.01
N ALA A 177 12.83 2.98 -4.72
CA ALA A 177 12.68 4.29 -4.10
C ALA A 177 13.52 4.36 -2.81
N PRO A 178 13.72 5.56 -2.23
CA PRO A 178 14.41 5.67 -0.95
C PRO A 178 13.70 4.85 0.14
N GLY A 179 14.48 4.26 1.05
CA GLY A 179 13.93 3.51 2.18
C GLY A 179 15.00 3.12 3.21
N PRO A 180 14.63 2.35 4.25
CA PRO A 180 15.54 1.92 5.32
C PRO A 180 16.77 1.15 4.83
N PRO A 181 17.90 1.15 5.57
CA PRO A 181 18.06 1.72 6.93
C PRO A 181 18.30 3.24 7.00
N ASN A 182 18.85 3.86 5.95
CA ASN A 182 19.29 5.27 5.98
C ASN A 182 18.73 6.10 4.80
N PRO A 183 17.40 6.27 4.68
CA PRO A 183 16.81 7.11 3.65
C PRO A 183 17.17 8.60 3.87
N PRO A 184 17.28 9.41 2.80
CA PRO A 184 17.06 9.06 1.40
C PRO A 184 18.29 8.45 0.70
N VAL A 185 19.39 8.23 1.43
CA VAL A 185 20.66 7.74 0.87
C VAL A 185 20.54 6.29 0.42
N SER A 186 19.97 5.41 1.25
CA SER A 186 19.68 4.04 0.86
C SER A 186 18.42 3.95 0.00
N GLN A 187 18.49 3.10 -1.02
CA GLN A 187 17.37 2.73 -1.88
C GLN A 187 16.94 1.30 -1.57
N VAL A 188 15.65 1.04 -1.65
CA VAL A 188 15.05 -0.29 -1.49
C VAL A 188 14.09 -0.56 -2.63
N MET A 189 13.84 -1.84 -2.90
CA MET A 189 12.81 -2.28 -3.81
C MET A 189 11.50 -2.50 -3.04
N TYR A 190 10.50 -1.67 -3.32
CA TYR A 190 9.14 -1.87 -2.82
C TYR A 190 8.45 -2.89 -3.72
N VAL A 191 7.86 -3.93 -3.13
CA VAL A 191 7.20 -5.03 -3.86
C VAL A 191 5.81 -5.30 -3.28
N GLY A 192 4.80 -5.25 -4.14
CA GLY A 192 3.42 -5.66 -3.87
C GLY A 192 3.09 -6.94 -4.63
N VAL A 193 2.59 -7.97 -3.95
CA VAL A 193 2.41 -9.32 -4.51
C VAL A 193 1.04 -9.87 -4.16
N THR A 194 0.30 -10.32 -5.17
CA THR A 194 -0.94 -11.07 -4.97
C THR A 194 -0.64 -12.49 -4.50
N TYR A 195 -1.36 -12.93 -3.47
CA TYR A 195 -1.25 -14.31 -2.99
C TYR A 195 -1.81 -15.29 -4.01
N THR A 196 -1.06 -16.37 -4.29
CA THR A 196 -1.41 -17.35 -5.33
C THR A 196 -2.02 -18.64 -4.80
N GLY A 197 -1.89 -18.93 -3.51
CA GLY A 197 -2.49 -20.11 -2.86
C GLY A 197 -2.09 -21.48 -3.41
N ASN A 198 -1.15 -21.55 -4.34
CA ASN A 198 -0.82 -22.76 -5.10
C ASN A 198 0.35 -23.56 -4.50
N SER A 199 0.91 -23.12 -3.37
CA SER A 199 2.06 -23.74 -2.72
C SER A 199 2.18 -23.31 -1.25
N PRO A 200 2.65 -24.17 -0.34
CA PRO A 200 2.88 -23.82 1.06
C PRO A 200 3.89 -22.67 1.23
N TYR A 201 4.90 -22.58 0.35
CA TYR A 201 5.93 -21.53 0.39
C TYR A 201 5.37 -20.12 0.11
N ARG A 202 4.15 -20.02 -0.45
CA ARG A 202 3.52 -18.72 -0.72
C ARG A 202 3.13 -17.99 0.55
N SER A 203 3.04 -18.69 1.67
CA SER A 203 2.71 -18.06 2.94
C SER A 203 3.81 -17.17 3.50
N GLU A 204 5.06 -17.37 3.06
CA GLU A 204 6.23 -16.62 3.48
C GLU A 204 6.41 -15.32 2.70
N VAL A 205 5.79 -15.20 1.53
CA VAL A 205 5.88 -14.01 0.67
C VAL A 205 4.91 -12.92 1.17
N PRO A 206 5.42 -11.75 1.61
CA PRO A 206 4.56 -10.65 2.05
C PRO A 206 3.67 -10.12 0.93
N ALA A 207 2.52 -9.57 1.31
CA ALA A 207 1.63 -8.87 0.38
C ALA A 207 2.25 -7.54 -0.06
N VAL A 208 2.86 -6.79 0.87
CA VAL A 208 3.67 -5.59 0.59
C VAL A 208 4.97 -5.67 1.38
N SER A 209 6.11 -5.37 0.77
CA SER A 209 7.41 -5.39 1.45
C SER A 209 8.41 -4.38 0.87
N SER A 210 9.37 -3.96 1.69
CA SER A 210 10.58 -3.27 1.24
C SER A 210 11.73 -4.25 1.29
N ARG A 211 12.49 -4.36 0.20
CA ARG A 211 13.57 -5.31 0.06
C ARG A 211 14.90 -4.61 -0.21
N SER A 212 15.96 -5.03 0.46
CA SER A 212 17.29 -4.44 0.35
C SER A 212 17.87 -4.64 -1.06
N LEU A 213 18.64 -3.65 -1.52
CA LEU A 213 19.42 -3.70 -2.75
C LEU A 213 20.92 -3.92 -2.48
N ASP A 214 21.30 -4.13 -1.22
CA ASP A 214 22.67 -4.40 -0.83
C ASP A 214 23.11 -5.77 -1.33
N LYS A 215 24.37 -5.89 -1.78
CA LYS A 215 24.90 -7.11 -2.41
C LYS A 215 24.77 -8.35 -1.50
N ASP A 216 25.02 -8.17 -0.21
CA ASP A 216 25.04 -9.27 0.77
C ASP A 216 23.64 -9.70 1.23
N ARG A 217 22.64 -8.82 1.07
CA ARG A 217 21.24 -9.03 1.47
C ARG A 217 20.28 -8.78 0.32
N MET A 218 20.71 -9.12 -0.90
CA MET A 218 20.01 -8.79 -2.14
C MET A 218 18.58 -9.34 -2.13
N LEU A 219 17.62 -8.41 -2.15
CA LEU A 219 16.18 -8.65 -2.09
C LEU A 219 15.66 -9.37 -0.83
N ASN A 220 16.45 -9.45 0.24
CA ASN A 220 15.93 -9.80 1.56
C ASN A 220 15.08 -8.64 2.09
N ILE A 221 14.22 -8.89 3.08
CA ILE A 221 13.49 -7.83 3.78
C ILE A 221 14.49 -6.80 4.30
N ALA A 222 14.28 -5.52 4.00
CA ALA A 222 15.25 -4.46 4.26
C ALA A 222 15.55 -4.37 5.77
N GLU A 223 14.50 -4.18 6.56
CA GLU A 223 14.55 -4.20 8.03
C GLU A 223 13.61 -5.26 8.61
N SER A 224 14.13 -6.06 9.54
CA SER A 224 13.40 -7.11 10.23
C SER A 224 13.81 -7.17 11.69
N ALA A 225 12.84 -7.01 12.59
CA ALA A 225 12.96 -7.19 14.02
C ALA A 225 12.15 -8.43 14.46
N VAL A 226 12.16 -8.73 15.76
CA VAL A 226 11.49 -9.93 16.32
C VAL A 226 9.99 -9.95 16.03
N THR A 227 9.31 -8.81 16.15
CA THR A 227 7.84 -8.72 16.01
C THR A 227 7.39 -7.85 14.84
N THR A 228 8.30 -7.12 14.22
CA THR A 228 8.00 -6.07 13.23
C THR A 228 9.05 -6.06 12.13
N GLY A 229 8.78 -5.32 11.07
CA GLY A 229 9.73 -5.14 9.98
C GLY A 229 9.07 -4.45 8.79
N THR A 230 9.82 -4.32 7.71
CA THR A 230 9.39 -3.70 6.46
C THR A 230 8.54 -4.63 5.58
N ARG A 231 7.53 -5.28 6.18
CA ARG A 231 6.68 -6.28 5.51
C ARG A 231 5.28 -6.31 6.11
N MET A 232 4.26 -6.41 5.26
CA MET A 232 2.87 -6.70 5.65
C MET A 232 2.38 -8.01 5.04
N TYR A 233 1.64 -8.79 5.84
CA TYR A 233 0.98 -10.02 5.42
C TYR A 233 -0.54 -9.87 5.56
N VAL A 234 -1.27 -10.48 4.64
CA VAL A 234 -2.70 -10.76 4.83
C VAL A 234 -2.83 -11.92 5.81
N ASN A 235 -3.77 -11.81 6.75
CA ASN A 235 -4.07 -12.82 7.76
C ASN A 235 -4.38 -14.18 7.10
N SER A 236 -3.96 -15.29 7.71
CA SER A 236 -4.21 -16.64 7.18
C SER A 236 -5.69 -16.93 6.91
N LEU A 237 -6.61 -16.40 7.73
CA LEU A 237 -8.05 -16.59 7.58
C LEU A 237 -8.66 -15.82 6.40
N SER A 238 -7.99 -14.76 5.95
CA SER A 238 -8.47 -13.87 4.87
C SER A 238 -7.72 -14.07 3.56
N ARG A 239 -6.48 -14.57 3.61
CA ARG A 239 -5.53 -14.56 2.48
C ARG A 239 -6.04 -15.27 1.22
N GLU A 240 -6.79 -16.35 1.36
CA GLU A 240 -7.36 -17.08 0.23
C GLU A 240 -8.63 -16.45 -0.33
N ARG A 241 -9.42 -15.77 0.52
CA ARG A 241 -10.71 -15.20 0.13
C ARG A 241 -10.64 -13.71 -0.22
N TYR A 242 -9.55 -13.04 0.15
CA TYR A 242 -9.33 -11.61 -0.05
C TYR A 242 -8.08 -11.37 -0.92
N PRO A 243 -8.14 -11.65 -2.23
CA PRO A 243 -7.05 -11.34 -3.14
C PRO A 243 -6.93 -9.83 -3.33
N ILE A 244 -5.69 -9.33 -3.29
CA ILE A 244 -5.36 -7.94 -3.59
C ILE A 244 -4.67 -7.90 -4.94
N ASN A 245 -5.25 -7.18 -5.90
CA ASN A 245 -4.64 -6.97 -7.20
C ASN A 245 -3.85 -5.65 -7.18
N TYR A 246 -2.55 -5.71 -7.42
CA TYR A 246 -1.65 -4.57 -7.49
C TYR A 246 -1.53 -4.09 -8.94
N VAL A 247 -1.88 -2.83 -9.20
CA VAL A 247 -1.97 -2.27 -10.55
C VAL A 247 -0.80 -1.35 -10.87
N TYR A 248 -0.41 -0.50 -9.93
CA TYR A 248 0.68 0.46 -10.13
C TYR A 248 1.37 0.82 -8.81
N GLY A 249 2.62 1.27 -8.89
CA GLY A 249 3.40 1.66 -7.72
C GLY A 249 4.36 2.79 -8.05
N PHE A 250 4.51 3.73 -7.12
CA PHE A 250 5.32 4.93 -7.32
C PHE A 250 5.79 5.53 -6.00
N SER A 251 6.80 6.41 -6.09
CA SER A 251 7.33 7.19 -4.98
C SER A 251 7.05 8.67 -5.21
N SER A 252 6.61 9.38 -4.17
CA SER A 252 6.39 10.82 -4.21
C SER A 252 6.45 11.41 -2.80
N GLY A 253 7.22 12.48 -2.62
CA GLY A 253 7.23 13.28 -1.39
C GLY A 253 7.59 12.53 -0.11
N GLY A 254 8.52 11.57 -0.17
CA GLY A 254 8.96 10.77 0.99
C GLY A 254 8.05 9.59 1.34
N PHE A 255 7.12 9.24 0.45
CA PHE A 255 6.21 8.12 0.62
C PHE A 255 6.23 7.21 -0.62
N SER A 256 6.03 5.92 -0.37
CA SER A 256 5.84 4.89 -1.39
C SER A 256 4.36 4.50 -1.43
N TYR A 257 3.82 4.41 -2.64
CA TYR A 257 2.40 4.18 -2.89
C TYR A 257 2.18 2.94 -3.73
N PHE A 258 1.11 2.21 -3.45
CA PHE A 258 0.59 1.16 -4.32
C PHE A 258 -0.88 1.41 -4.63
N MET A 259 -1.23 1.31 -5.89
CA MET A 259 -2.61 1.37 -6.35
C MET A 259 -3.13 -0.05 -6.54
N THR A 260 -4.29 -0.33 -5.95
CA THR A 260 -4.81 -1.69 -5.84
C THR A 260 -6.29 -1.75 -6.22
N THR A 261 -6.73 -2.86 -6.79
CA THR A 261 -8.14 -3.26 -6.80
C THR A 261 -8.34 -4.42 -5.83
N GLN A 262 -9.30 -4.28 -4.92
CA GLN A 262 -9.57 -5.27 -3.88
C GLN A 262 -10.99 -5.09 -3.35
N MET A 263 -11.50 -6.07 -2.63
CA MET A 263 -12.83 -5.95 -2.00
C MET A 263 -12.84 -4.83 -0.97
N LYS A 264 -14.00 -4.20 -0.78
CA LYS A 264 -14.18 -3.09 0.16
C LYS A 264 -13.87 -3.51 1.59
N ASP A 265 -14.44 -4.63 2.00
CA ASP A 265 -14.34 -5.26 3.31
C ASP A 265 -14.21 -6.79 3.15
N THR A 266 -14.02 -7.51 4.25
CA THR A 266 -13.86 -8.98 4.22
C THR A 266 -15.18 -9.75 4.14
N GLU A 267 -16.32 -9.07 4.21
CA GLU A 267 -17.64 -9.69 4.28
C GLU A 267 -18.37 -9.67 2.94
N LYS A 268 -18.21 -8.58 2.17
CA LYS A 268 -18.90 -8.31 0.92
C LYS A 268 -17.92 -8.30 -0.24
N ALA A 269 -18.29 -8.98 -1.31
CA ALA A 269 -17.51 -9.06 -2.54
C ALA A 269 -17.52 -7.78 -3.38
N ILE A 270 -17.72 -6.59 -2.79
CA ILE A 270 -17.78 -5.32 -3.53
C ILE A 270 -16.35 -4.86 -3.86
N TYR A 271 -15.98 -4.80 -5.14
CA TYR A 271 -14.64 -4.39 -5.55
C TYR A 271 -14.51 -2.87 -5.65
N ILE A 272 -13.43 -2.34 -5.05
CA ILE A 272 -13.07 -0.93 -5.11
C ILE A 272 -11.59 -0.76 -5.38
N SER A 273 -11.22 0.42 -5.89
CA SER A 273 -9.83 0.83 -5.98
C SER A 273 -9.38 1.47 -4.65
N LYS A 274 -8.21 1.07 -4.16
CA LYS A 274 -7.58 1.65 -2.96
C LYS A 274 -6.16 2.10 -3.28
N LEU A 275 -5.71 3.12 -2.54
CA LEU A 275 -4.34 3.58 -2.53
C LEU A 275 -3.71 3.22 -1.18
N VAL A 276 -2.70 2.36 -1.22
CA VAL A 276 -1.85 1.99 -0.10
C VAL A 276 -0.71 3.01 -0.03
N ARG A 277 -0.32 3.42 1.18
CA ARG A 277 0.82 4.32 1.40
C ARG A 277 1.67 3.83 2.56
N ILE A 278 2.99 3.92 2.38
CA ILE A 278 4.02 3.65 3.39
C ILE A 278 5.01 4.82 3.40
N CYS A 279 5.46 5.19 4.59
CA CYS A 279 6.49 6.19 4.85
C CYS A 279 7.87 5.58 4.56
N GLN A 280 8.72 6.26 3.81
CA GLN A 280 10.03 5.72 3.40
C GLN A 280 11.03 5.57 4.55
N ASP A 281 10.94 6.39 5.58
CA ASP A 281 11.77 6.33 6.78
C ASP A 281 11.31 5.25 7.79
N ASP A 282 10.27 4.46 7.46
CA ASP A 282 9.64 3.53 8.40
C ASP A 282 10.15 2.10 8.29
N GLU A 283 10.95 1.71 9.28
CA GLU A 283 11.55 0.38 9.41
C GLU A 283 10.57 -0.70 9.88
N HIS A 284 9.35 -0.32 10.28
CA HIS A 284 8.42 -1.21 10.97
C HIS A 284 7.05 -1.32 10.28
N TYR A 285 6.85 -0.59 9.18
CA TYR A 285 5.57 -0.51 8.44
C TYR A 285 4.38 -0.08 9.30
N TYR A 286 4.67 0.64 10.37
CA TYR A 286 3.69 1.33 11.19
C TYR A 286 2.86 2.32 10.36
N SER A 287 3.48 3.00 9.42
CA SER A 287 2.88 3.95 8.48
C SER A 287 2.00 3.34 7.41
N TYR A 288 1.86 2.02 7.36
CA TYR A 288 0.95 1.36 6.43
C TYR A 288 -0.47 1.87 6.64
N THR A 289 -1.02 2.49 5.60
CA THR A 289 -2.38 3.03 5.60
C THR A 289 -2.98 2.93 4.22
N GLU A 290 -4.30 2.75 4.16
CA GLU A 290 -5.05 2.65 2.90
C GLU A 290 -6.22 3.61 2.90
N ILE A 291 -6.50 4.18 1.73
CA ILE A 291 -7.73 4.95 1.49
C ILE A 291 -8.36 4.48 0.18
N PRO A 292 -9.70 4.47 0.07
CA PRO A 292 -10.35 4.27 -1.22
C PRO A 292 -10.06 5.45 -2.16
N ILE A 293 -9.97 5.16 -3.45
CA ILE A 293 -9.87 6.17 -4.51
C ILE A 293 -11.04 5.98 -5.49
N ASN A 294 -11.79 7.05 -5.70
CA ASN A 294 -13.01 7.03 -6.50
C ASN A 294 -12.81 7.84 -7.78
N CYS A 295 -13.29 7.29 -8.90
CA CYS A 295 -13.41 7.97 -10.18
C CYS A 295 -14.89 7.92 -10.58
N THR A 296 -15.52 9.08 -10.74
CA THR A 296 -16.97 9.17 -10.99
C THR A 296 -17.26 10.22 -12.04
N ASN A 297 -18.22 9.93 -12.92
CA ASN A 297 -18.76 10.92 -13.86
C ASN A 297 -20.27 10.71 -14.00
N ASP A 298 -21.07 11.77 -13.86
CA ASP A 298 -22.54 11.75 -14.03
C ASP A 298 -23.26 10.59 -13.29
N GLY A 299 -22.84 10.31 -12.05
CA GLY A 299 -23.41 9.24 -11.22
C GLY A 299 -22.88 7.82 -11.49
N ILE A 300 -22.03 7.65 -12.51
CA ILE A 300 -21.35 6.39 -12.84
C ILE A 300 -20.09 6.27 -11.99
N TYR A 301 -19.86 5.07 -11.42
CA TYR A 301 -18.69 4.76 -10.61
C TYR A 301 -17.74 3.85 -11.38
N TYR A 302 -16.58 4.37 -11.75
CA TYR A 302 -15.49 3.60 -12.35
C TYR A 302 -14.61 3.04 -11.22
N ASN A 303 -15.02 1.89 -10.69
CA ASN A 303 -14.46 1.33 -9.45
C ASN A 303 -13.15 0.54 -9.65
N LEU A 304 -12.82 0.14 -10.88
CA LEU A 304 -11.67 -0.74 -11.16
C LEU A 304 -10.56 0.02 -11.91
N VAL A 305 -9.48 0.40 -11.23
CA VAL A 305 -8.30 0.93 -11.91
C VAL A 305 -7.66 -0.11 -12.84
N GLN A 306 -7.32 0.31 -14.05
CA GLN A 306 -6.66 -0.51 -15.07
C GLN A 306 -5.19 -0.16 -15.25
N ALA A 307 -4.85 1.12 -15.21
CA ALA A 307 -3.49 1.61 -15.33
C ALA A 307 -3.35 2.97 -14.64
N ALA A 308 -2.13 3.30 -14.23
CA ALA A 308 -1.83 4.61 -13.67
C ALA A 308 -0.40 5.05 -14.01
N TYR A 309 -0.18 6.35 -13.95
CA TYR A 309 1.10 7.00 -14.20
C TYR A 309 1.23 8.28 -13.39
N VAL A 310 2.40 8.51 -12.78
CA VAL A 310 2.69 9.78 -12.11
C VAL A 310 3.55 10.66 -13.01
N GLY A 311 3.09 11.88 -13.20
CA GLY A 311 3.78 12.90 -13.99
C GLY A 311 3.70 14.27 -13.33
N LYS A 312 4.31 15.26 -13.97
CA LYS A 312 4.22 16.67 -13.57
C LYS A 312 2.93 17.28 -14.08
N ALA A 313 2.35 18.20 -13.31
CA ALA A 313 1.10 18.87 -13.69
C ALA A 313 1.22 19.67 -15.00
N GLY A 314 2.35 20.35 -15.21
CA GLY A 314 2.44 21.36 -16.27
C GLY A 314 1.62 22.61 -15.94
N SER A 315 1.70 23.66 -16.75
CA SER A 315 1.12 24.97 -16.42
C SER A 315 -0.41 25.00 -16.40
N VAL A 316 -1.04 24.38 -17.39
CA VAL A 316 -2.51 24.42 -17.57
C VAL A 316 -3.21 23.68 -16.44
N LEU A 317 -2.91 22.39 -16.28
CA LEU A 317 -3.52 21.54 -15.26
C LEU A 317 -3.19 22.00 -13.84
N ALA A 318 -2.02 22.63 -13.63
CA ALA A 318 -1.68 23.22 -12.34
C ALA A 318 -2.63 24.36 -11.93
N GLY A 319 -3.07 25.19 -12.90
CA GLY A 319 -4.06 26.23 -12.67
C GLY A 319 -5.40 25.66 -12.20
N ASP A 320 -5.90 24.64 -12.90
CA ASP A 320 -7.18 24.00 -12.58
C ASP A 320 -7.18 23.27 -11.22
N LEU A 321 -6.04 22.67 -10.86
CA LEU A 321 -5.88 21.93 -9.60
C LEU A 321 -5.43 22.79 -8.42
N GLY A 322 -5.10 24.07 -8.64
CA GLY A 322 -4.58 24.96 -7.60
C GLY A 322 -3.24 24.49 -7.02
N ILE A 323 -2.36 23.95 -7.88
CA ILE A 323 -1.02 23.45 -7.52
C ILE A 323 0.04 24.13 -8.39
N THR A 324 1.31 23.79 -8.20
CA THR A 324 2.40 24.28 -9.05
C THR A 324 2.63 23.36 -10.24
N ALA A 325 3.19 23.88 -11.34
CA ALA A 325 3.50 23.08 -12.54
C ALA A 325 4.47 21.92 -12.28
N GLN A 326 5.24 21.98 -11.18
CA GLN A 326 6.23 20.98 -10.78
C GLN A 326 5.69 19.97 -9.74
N ASP A 327 4.47 20.19 -9.25
CA ASP A 327 3.84 19.23 -8.34
C ASP A 327 3.49 17.94 -9.09
N ASP A 328 3.62 16.83 -8.37
CA ASP A 328 3.28 15.51 -8.88
C ASP A 328 1.75 15.33 -8.95
N VAL A 329 1.30 14.73 -10.05
CA VAL A 329 -0.09 14.39 -10.32
C VAL A 329 -0.18 12.92 -10.73
N LEU A 330 -1.19 12.22 -10.19
CA LEU A 330 -1.51 10.85 -10.54
C LEU A 330 -2.58 10.86 -11.64
N PHE A 331 -2.22 10.34 -12.79
CA PHE A 331 -3.15 10.01 -13.88
C PHE A 331 -3.52 8.54 -13.75
N ALA A 332 -4.81 8.22 -13.73
CA ALA A 332 -5.27 6.85 -13.62
C ALA A 332 -6.49 6.60 -14.49
N VAL A 333 -6.46 5.49 -15.22
CA VAL A 333 -7.57 5.03 -16.05
C VAL A 333 -8.34 3.98 -15.28
N PHE A 334 -9.65 4.18 -15.14
CA PHE A 334 -10.56 3.29 -14.45
C PHE A 334 -11.58 2.73 -15.43
N ALA A 335 -12.06 1.53 -15.16
CA ALA A 335 -13.17 0.90 -15.84
C ALA A 335 -14.33 0.68 -14.85
N GLU A 336 -15.54 0.67 -15.37
CA GLU A 336 -16.72 0.22 -14.65
C GLU A 336 -16.68 -1.32 -14.55
N GLY A 337 -16.88 -1.87 -13.35
CA GLY A 337 -17.01 -3.32 -13.19
C GLY A 337 -18.31 -3.86 -13.81
N ASN A 338 -18.30 -5.11 -14.29
CA ASN A 338 -19.50 -5.80 -14.80
C ASN A 338 -20.68 -5.71 -13.82
N SER A 339 -20.37 -5.84 -12.53
CA SER A 339 -21.22 -5.46 -11.40
C SER A 339 -20.33 -4.94 -10.27
N SER A 340 -20.92 -4.37 -9.22
CA SER A 340 -20.17 -3.97 -8.03
C SER A 340 -19.42 -5.13 -7.38
N ASN A 341 -19.90 -6.37 -7.57
CA ASN A 341 -19.32 -7.58 -6.99
C ASN A 341 -18.34 -8.32 -7.91
N SER A 342 -17.94 -7.71 -9.02
CA SER A 342 -17.04 -8.30 -10.01
C SER A 342 -15.76 -7.48 -10.14
N ASP A 343 -14.64 -8.18 -10.27
CA ASP A 343 -13.33 -7.65 -10.62
C ASP A 343 -13.09 -7.59 -12.15
N VAL A 344 -14.10 -7.94 -12.95
CA VAL A 344 -14.03 -7.94 -14.41
C VAL A 344 -14.45 -6.56 -14.95
N PRO A 345 -13.58 -5.85 -15.69
CA PRO A 345 -13.89 -4.54 -16.26
C PRO A 345 -14.77 -4.64 -17.51
N LYS A 346 -15.69 -3.69 -17.67
CA LYS A 346 -16.43 -3.41 -18.90
C LYS A 346 -15.57 -2.60 -19.88
N GLU A 347 -15.98 -2.58 -21.15
CA GLU A 347 -15.46 -1.65 -22.17
C GLU A 347 -16.00 -0.21 -21.97
N HIS A 348 -16.03 0.25 -20.72
CA HIS A 348 -16.49 1.58 -20.33
C HIS A 348 -15.51 2.15 -19.31
N SER A 349 -14.70 3.11 -19.75
CA SER A 349 -13.55 3.60 -19.00
C SER A 349 -13.52 5.13 -18.90
N ALA A 350 -12.89 5.63 -17.85
CA ALA A 350 -12.65 7.05 -17.60
C ALA A 350 -11.20 7.31 -17.18
N LEU A 351 -10.64 8.43 -17.62
CA LEU A 351 -9.36 8.96 -17.13
C LEU A 351 -9.64 9.94 -15.98
N CYS A 352 -9.12 9.64 -14.80
CA CYS A 352 -9.19 10.51 -13.64
C CYS A 352 -7.80 11.02 -13.25
N VAL A 353 -7.76 12.25 -12.72
CA VAL A 353 -6.53 12.98 -12.40
C VAL A 353 -6.57 13.42 -10.95
N TYR A 354 -5.53 13.11 -10.18
CA TYR A 354 -5.47 13.40 -8.76
C TYR A 354 -4.17 14.11 -8.39
N SER A 355 -4.26 15.31 -7.84
CA SER A 355 -3.11 16.00 -7.23
C SER A 355 -2.59 15.20 -6.03
N LEU A 356 -1.29 14.90 -5.99
CA LEU A 356 -0.69 14.19 -4.84
C LEU A 356 -0.76 15.02 -3.54
N LYS A 357 -0.86 16.35 -3.63
CA LYS A 357 -1.14 17.22 -2.48
C LYS A 357 -2.51 16.92 -1.84
N ALA A 358 -3.56 16.79 -2.64
CA ALA A 358 -4.91 16.44 -2.18
C ALA A 358 -4.95 15.01 -1.61
N ILE A 359 -4.28 14.05 -2.25
CA ILE A 359 -4.14 12.68 -1.74
C ILE A 359 -3.51 12.69 -0.34
N ARG A 360 -2.37 13.39 -0.15
CA ARG A 360 -1.70 13.50 1.15
C ARG A 360 -2.59 14.11 2.22
N ARG A 361 -3.34 15.18 1.90
CA ARG A 361 -4.34 15.76 2.80
C ARG A 361 -5.40 14.75 3.20
N LYS A 362 -5.93 13.96 2.24
CA LYS A 362 -6.96 12.96 2.54
C LYS A 362 -6.47 11.85 3.47
N PHE A 363 -5.25 11.35 3.26
CA PHE A 363 -4.63 10.43 4.22
C PHE A 363 -4.50 11.08 5.61
N MET A 364 -4.06 12.33 5.68
CA MET A 364 -3.90 13.04 6.95
C MET A 364 -5.22 13.19 7.70
N THR A 365 -6.29 13.61 7.02
CA THR A 365 -7.63 13.72 7.62
C THR A 365 -8.11 12.38 8.18
N ASN A 366 -7.94 11.28 7.45
CA ASN A 366 -8.37 9.96 7.92
C ASN A 366 -7.55 9.48 9.13
N ILE A 367 -6.24 9.76 9.13
CA ILE A 367 -5.38 9.50 10.28
C ILE A 367 -5.88 10.33 11.47
N GLN A 368 -6.01 11.64 11.34
CA GLN A 368 -6.46 12.52 12.43
C GLN A 368 -7.78 12.08 13.06
N LYS A 369 -8.76 11.67 12.25
CA LYS A 369 -10.03 11.09 12.74
C LYS A 369 -9.83 9.83 13.58
N CYS A 370 -8.97 8.91 13.15
CA CYS A 370 -8.69 7.74 13.99
C CYS A 370 -7.96 8.13 15.28
N PHE A 371 -7.08 9.13 15.23
CA PHE A 371 -6.37 9.62 16.42
C PHE A 371 -7.24 10.47 17.37
N SER A 372 -8.40 10.97 16.92
CA SER A 372 -9.46 11.54 17.78
C SER A 372 -10.34 10.47 18.44
N GLY A 373 -10.08 9.18 18.19
CA GLY A 373 -10.86 8.07 18.72
C GLY A 373 -12.14 7.77 17.92
N GLU A 374 -12.32 8.37 16.74
CA GLU A 374 -13.50 8.15 15.91
C GLU A 374 -13.34 6.94 14.99
N GLY A 375 -14.35 6.07 14.98
CA GLY A 375 -14.43 4.94 14.06
C GLY A 375 -13.54 3.75 14.45
N HIS A 376 -13.08 3.02 13.44
CA HIS A 376 -12.29 1.80 13.58
C HIS A 376 -11.03 1.88 12.72
N ARG A 377 -9.99 1.16 13.15
CA ARG A 377 -8.69 1.12 12.46
C ARG A 377 -8.81 0.56 11.02
N GLY A 378 -9.79 -0.31 10.78
CA GLY A 378 -9.98 -0.99 9.50
C GLY A 378 -8.92 -2.06 9.25
N LEU A 379 -8.71 -2.40 7.97
CA LEU A 379 -7.74 -3.41 7.51
C LEU A 379 -7.96 -4.80 8.16
N GLU A 380 -9.22 -5.23 8.23
CA GLU A 380 -9.66 -6.48 8.87
C GLU A 380 -8.97 -7.73 8.30
N TYR A 381 -8.63 -7.70 7.02
CA TYR A 381 -7.90 -8.77 6.35
C TYR A 381 -6.43 -8.90 6.83
N ILE A 382 -5.87 -7.89 7.51
CA ILE A 382 -4.53 -7.96 8.13
C ILE A 382 -4.63 -8.50 9.55
N SER A 383 -5.54 -7.93 10.34
CA SER A 383 -5.81 -8.34 11.72
C SER A 383 -7.18 -7.82 12.14
N PRO A 384 -7.80 -8.41 13.19
CA PRO A 384 -9.08 -7.92 13.70
C PRO A 384 -9.09 -6.40 13.88
N SER A 385 -10.13 -5.76 13.35
CA SER A 385 -10.27 -4.30 13.42
C SER A 385 -10.71 -3.90 14.82
N HIS A 386 -9.90 -3.04 15.44
CA HIS A 386 -10.21 -2.46 16.75
C HIS A 386 -10.69 -1.02 16.59
N LYS A 387 -11.42 -0.53 17.60
CA LYS A 387 -11.79 0.88 17.68
C LYS A 387 -10.54 1.76 17.67
N CYS A 388 -10.68 2.90 17.01
CA CYS A 388 -9.65 3.93 17.02
C CYS A 388 -9.45 4.46 18.44
N ILE A 389 -8.20 4.72 18.82
CA ILE A 389 -7.83 5.11 20.18
C ILE A 389 -7.63 6.62 20.21
N LEU A 390 -8.33 7.30 21.12
CA LEU A 390 -8.13 8.73 21.37
C LEU A 390 -6.71 8.96 21.88
N THR A 391 -6.00 9.86 21.22
CA THR A 391 -4.67 10.31 21.64
C THR A 391 -4.74 11.78 22.07
N ARG A 392 -4.05 12.16 23.16
CA ARG A 392 -4.06 13.52 23.75
C ARG A 392 -3.43 14.63 22.87
N PHE A 393 -3.32 14.42 21.57
CA PHE A 393 -2.50 15.23 20.67
C PHE A 393 -3.27 16.34 19.93
N LEU A 394 -4.60 16.43 20.05
CA LEU A 394 -5.40 17.42 19.31
C LEU A 394 -5.65 18.74 20.08
N GLU A 395 -5.17 18.88 21.32
CA GLU A 395 -5.46 20.05 22.17
C GLU A 395 -4.53 21.26 21.93
N ASN A 396 -3.38 21.09 21.25
CA ASN A 396 -2.45 22.20 21.00
C ASN A 396 -2.51 22.67 19.53
N ARG A 397 -3.34 23.70 19.30
CA ARG A 397 -3.38 24.63 18.15
C ARG A 397 -2.96 24.08 16.78
N PHE A 398 -3.96 23.60 16.03
CA PHE A 398 -3.92 23.54 14.58
C PHE A 398 -3.94 24.96 14.01
N ASP A 399 -2.78 25.47 13.60
CA ASP A 399 -2.72 26.68 12.76
C ASP A 399 -2.61 26.25 11.29
N GLU A 400 -3.72 26.37 10.55
CA GLU A 400 -3.77 26.14 9.10
C GLU A 400 -2.76 27.01 8.33
N ARG A 401 -2.26 28.13 8.91
CA ARG A 401 -1.23 28.98 8.26
C ARG A 401 0.16 28.34 8.21
N LEU A 402 0.47 27.40 9.10
CA LEU A 402 1.77 26.71 9.15
C LEU A 402 1.89 25.58 8.12
N GLU A 403 0.77 25.03 7.61
CA GLU A 403 0.78 24.03 6.53
C GLU A 403 1.16 24.62 5.17
N ALA A 404 0.85 25.90 4.95
CA ALA A 404 1.14 26.59 3.70
C ALA A 404 2.60 27.06 3.58
N THR A 405 3.30 27.25 4.71
CA THR A 405 4.63 27.87 4.75
C THR A 405 5.78 26.90 5.04
N LEU A 406 5.55 25.73 5.68
CA LEU A 406 6.66 24.90 6.16
C LEU A 406 6.62 23.39 5.78
N GLY A 407 5.59 22.87 5.11
CA GLY A 407 5.63 21.48 4.61
C GLY A 407 5.90 20.38 5.67
N VAL A 408 5.53 20.61 6.95
CA VAL A 408 6.03 19.89 8.15
C VAL A 408 5.35 18.53 8.44
N TRP A 409 4.83 17.85 7.40
CA TRP A 409 4.43 16.44 7.51
C TRP A 409 5.24 15.60 6.54
N ASN A 410 6.57 15.72 6.64
CA ASN A 410 7.47 14.74 6.05
C ASN A 410 7.38 13.41 6.82
N CYS A 411 7.82 12.34 6.16
CA CYS A 411 7.77 10.99 6.69
C CYS A 411 8.40 10.86 8.11
N GLY A 412 9.59 11.42 8.31
CA GLY A 412 10.26 11.46 9.62
C GLY A 412 9.46 12.14 10.74
N ALA A 413 8.77 13.26 10.46
CA ALA A 413 7.94 13.94 11.46
C ALA A 413 6.73 13.09 11.89
N TRP A 414 6.18 12.28 10.99
CA TRP A 414 5.10 11.34 11.31
C TRP A 414 5.60 10.19 12.20
N LEU A 415 6.74 9.59 11.86
CA LEU A 415 7.31 8.47 12.63
C LEU A 415 7.76 8.87 14.02
N LYS A 416 8.42 10.02 14.16
CA LYS A 416 8.85 10.55 15.45
C LYS A 416 7.65 10.69 16.40
N ARG A 417 6.53 11.25 15.90
CA ARG A 417 5.29 11.39 16.68
C ARG A 417 4.67 10.05 17.09
N ARG A 418 4.68 9.04 16.21
CA ARG A 418 4.19 7.70 16.58
C ARG A 418 5.09 7.01 17.61
N ARG A 419 6.41 7.19 17.52
CA ARG A 419 7.37 6.63 18.48
C ARG A 419 7.15 7.22 19.87
N ASP A 420 6.88 8.53 19.95
CA ASP A 420 6.55 9.22 21.19
C ASP A 420 5.21 8.72 21.79
N GLN A 421 4.22 8.40 20.95
CA GLN A 421 2.94 7.80 21.38
C GLN A 421 3.09 6.38 21.94
N SER A 422 3.89 5.51 21.30
CA SER A 422 4.13 4.15 21.83
C SER A 422 4.79 4.20 23.20
N ARG A 423 5.70 5.17 23.42
CA ARG A 423 6.32 5.41 24.73
C ARG A 423 5.32 5.95 25.76
N ALA A 424 4.41 6.84 25.36
CA ALA A 424 3.38 7.38 26.25
C ALA A 424 2.32 6.33 26.64
N SER A 425 1.88 5.49 25.69
CA SER A 425 0.92 4.40 25.96
C SER A 425 1.51 3.35 26.90
N LYS A 426 2.79 2.97 26.72
CA LYS A 426 3.49 2.08 27.67
C LYS A 426 3.63 2.67 29.07
N ARG A 427 3.82 4.00 29.18
CA ARG A 427 3.85 4.70 30.49
C ARG A 427 2.48 4.71 31.17
N LEU A 428 1.39 4.81 30.41
CA LEU A 428 0.02 4.73 30.95
C LEU A 428 -0.33 3.31 31.40
N GLU A 429 0.13 2.28 30.70
CA GLU A 429 -0.01 0.87 31.14
C GLU A 429 0.77 0.56 32.44
N HIS A 430 1.92 1.21 32.65
CA HIS A 430 2.70 1.10 33.90
C HIS A 430 2.19 2.01 35.02
N ALA A 431 1.19 2.85 34.76
CA ALA A 431 0.57 3.76 35.72
C ALA A 431 -0.85 3.30 36.15
N SER A 432 -1.21 2.04 35.90
CA SER A 432 -2.41 1.44 36.48
C SER A 432 -2.09 0.93 37.90
N PRO A 433 -2.89 1.26 38.93
CA PRO A 433 -2.62 0.81 40.29
C PRO A 433 -2.76 -0.72 40.38
N ARG A 434 -1.79 -1.37 41.05
CA ARG A 434 -1.90 -2.78 41.43
C ARG A 434 -3.21 -2.99 42.19
N VAL A 435 -4.10 -3.79 41.62
CA VAL A 435 -5.21 -4.38 42.36
C VAL A 435 -4.60 -5.45 43.26
N GLU A 436 -4.64 -5.23 44.57
CA GLU A 436 -4.40 -6.29 45.56
C GLU A 436 -5.56 -7.29 45.46
N GLU A 437 -5.27 -8.52 45.05
CA GLU A 437 -6.21 -9.63 45.15
C GLU A 437 -6.38 -10.02 46.63
N CYS A 438 -7.56 -9.74 47.18
CA CYS A 438 -8.05 -10.35 48.42
C CYS A 438 -8.29 -11.84 48.19
N GLY A 439 -7.25 -12.66 48.41
CA GLY A 439 -7.36 -14.12 48.45
C GLY A 439 -8.03 -14.62 49.72
N THR A 440 -9.09 -15.40 49.57
CA THR A 440 -9.80 -16.16 50.59
C THR A 440 -8.88 -17.19 51.27
N SER A 441 -8.68 -17.04 52.58
CA SER A 441 -7.94 -18.02 53.40
C SER A 441 -8.85 -19.18 53.83
N GLN A 442 -8.68 -20.34 53.22
CA GLN A 442 -9.16 -21.63 53.76
C GLN A 442 -7.94 -22.43 54.23
N LYS A 443 -7.78 -22.54 55.56
CA LYS A 443 -6.73 -23.32 56.21
C LYS A 443 -7.13 -24.79 56.28
N VAL A 444 -6.30 -25.68 55.74
CA VAL A 444 -6.25 -27.10 56.13
C VAL A 444 -4.78 -27.48 56.33
N TYR A 445 -4.47 -28.01 57.51
CA TYR A 445 -3.18 -28.58 57.92
C TYR A 445 -2.91 -29.90 57.17
N ASP A 446 -1.66 -30.21 56.80
CA ASP A 446 -0.80 -31.16 57.53
C ASP A 446 0.54 -31.47 56.80
N LYS A 447 1.58 -31.71 57.63
CA LYS A 447 2.85 -32.45 57.45
C LYS A 447 3.91 -32.13 56.36
N ARG A 448 5.05 -31.65 56.90
CA ARG A 448 6.50 -31.84 56.57
C ARG A 448 6.90 -33.18 55.88
N PRO A 449 8.18 -33.40 55.47
CA PRO A 449 9.33 -32.47 55.30
C PRO A 449 10.12 -32.70 53.98
N ARG A 450 11.06 -31.80 53.62
CA ARG A 450 12.33 -32.21 52.99
C ARG A 450 13.49 -31.22 53.23
N ALA A 451 14.62 -31.84 53.56
CA ALA A 451 15.95 -31.37 53.96
C ALA A 451 16.70 -30.64 52.82
N PHE A 452 17.38 -29.52 53.13
CA PHE A 452 18.85 -29.32 53.22
C PHE A 452 19.66 -29.48 51.91
N PHE A 453 20.30 -28.40 51.44
CA PHE A 453 21.74 -28.12 51.62
C PHE A 453 22.17 -26.87 50.83
N GLY A 454 23.07 -26.05 51.40
CA GLY A 454 23.74 -24.94 50.70
C GLY A 454 24.28 -23.83 51.63
N GLU A 455 25.34 -24.14 52.39
CA GLU A 455 26.19 -23.20 53.15
C GLU A 455 26.82 -22.13 52.22
N GLN A 456 26.79 -20.83 52.58
CA GLN A 456 27.83 -20.06 53.31
C GLN A 456 29.26 -20.19 52.72
N SER A 457 30.13 -19.19 52.66
CA SER A 457 30.18 -17.75 52.95
C SER A 457 31.63 -17.30 52.68
N ARG A 458 31.89 -16.02 52.39
CA ARG A 458 33.07 -15.26 52.88
C ARG A 458 33.03 -13.80 52.40
N SER A 459 33.04 -12.90 53.38
CA SER A 459 33.30 -11.45 53.39
C SER A 459 34.83 -11.19 53.33
N PRO A 460 35.41 -9.94 53.35
CA PRO A 460 34.88 -8.67 53.88
C PRO A 460 35.21 -7.32 53.16
N PHE A 461 34.52 -6.28 53.66
CA PHE A 461 34.71 -4.81 53.62
C PHE A 461 36.18 -4.31 53.76
N PRO A 462 36.55 -3.03 53.44
CA PRO A 462 36.14 -1.86 54.27
C PRO A 462 36.19 -0.40 53.69
N LEU A 463 35.65 0.53 54.53
CA LEU A 463 35.89 2.00 54.68
C LEU A 463 35.38 2.98 53.59
N GLY A 464 34.77 4.14 53.86
CA GLY A 464 34.38 4.84 55.08
C GLY A 464 34.23 6.37 54.85
N LYS A 465 33.09 6.93 55.33
CA LYS A 465 32.84 8.29 55.92
C LYS A 465 32.93 9.57 55.05
N SER A 466 31.82 10.32 54.88
CA SER A 466 31.29 11.46 55.71
C SER A 466 31.75 12.82 55.12
N GLN A 467 31.04 13.97 55.11
CA GLN A 467 30.17 14.56 56.13
C GLN A 467 29.49 15.87 55.60
N GLU A 468 28.24 16.13 56.04
CA GLU A 468 27.57 17.39 56.49
C GLU A 468 27.52 18.67 55.60
N VAL A 469 26.50 19.55 55.63
CA VAL A 469 25.83 20.28 56.75
C VAL A 469 24.43 20.82 56.32
N GLY A 470 23.44 20.88 57.26
CA GLY A 470 22.10 21.52 57.12
C GLY A 470 22.08 23.06 57.39
N PRO A 471 21.08 23.70 58.05
CA PRO A 471 19.76 23.23 58.54
C PRO A 471 18.57 24.27 58.46
N ARG A 472 17.43 23.92 59.10
CA ARG A 472 16.38 24.74 59.81
C ARG A 472 15.25 25.44 58.99
N ALA A 473 13.98 25.55 59.40
CA ALA A 473 13.21 25.14 60.60
C ALA A 473 11.67 25.42 60.47
N ARG A 474 10.83 24.71 61.28
CA ARG A 474 9.59 25.15 62.03
C ARG A 474 8.28 25.51 61.23
N ILE A 475 7.01 25.31 61.64
CA ILE A 475 6.27 25.05 62.93
C ILE A 475 4.80 24.57 62.63
N ALA A 476 4.18 23.85 63.58
CA ALA A 476 2.75 23.61 63.99
C ALA A 476 1.58 23.55 62.96
N LYS A 477 0.78 22.47 62.88
CA LYS A 477 -0.35 22.00 63.74
C LYS A 477 -1.60 22.92 63.75
N ASP A 478 -2.72 22.42 63.19
CA ASP A 478 -3.98 22.18 63.91
C ASP A 478 -4.98 21.33 63.10
N GLU A 479 -5.70 20.47 63.83
CA GLU A 479 -6.79 19.58 63.40
C GLU A 479 -8.12 20.35 63.31
N GLU A 480 -8.98 20.03 62.33
CA GLU A 480 -10.38 19.72 62.65
C GLU A 480 -11.11 18.93 61.53
N THR A 481 -11.80 17.90 62.01
CA THR A 481 -12.73 16.94 61.42
C THR A 481 -13.92 17.52 60.66
N LEU A 482 -14.41 16.84 59.61
CA LEU A 482 -15.71 16.12 59.61
C LEU A 482 -16.01 15.38 58.28
N ARG A 483 -16.62 14.20 58.44
CA ARG A 483 -17.03 13.20 57.44
C ARG A 483 -18.12 13.70 56.48
N LEU A 484 -18.31 13.04 55.33
CA LEU A 484 -19.57 12.34 54.96
C LEU A 484 -19.45 11.51 53.65
N GLU A 485 -19.79 10.22 53.81
CA GLU A 485 -20.44 9.21 52.94
C GLU A 485 -20.11 9.04 51.44
N GLY A 486 -19.69 7.82 51.09
CA GLY A 486 -19.71 7.26 49.73
C GLY A 486 -20.94 6.37 49.46
N PRO A 487 -21.30 6.12 48.18
CA PRO A 487 -22.54 5.46 47.80
C PRO A 487 -22.54 3.93 47.99
N LYS A 488 -23.73 3.40 48.32
CA LYS A 488 -24.09 2.00 48.57
C LYS A 488 -24.15 1.17 47.28
N CYS A 489 -23.70 -0.09 47.33
CA CYS A 489 -23.89 -1.10 46.29
C CYS A 489 -25.09 -2.01 46.62
N VAL A 490 -25.91 -2.32 45.60
CA VAL A 490 -27.06 -3.25 45.64
C VAL A 490 -26.65 -4.60 45.01
N PRO A 491 -27.00 -5.76 45.60
CA PRO A 491 -26.64 -7.08 45.04
C PRO A 491 -27.66 -7.58 44.00
N PRO A 492 -27.24 -8.39 43.00
CA PRO A 492 -28.13 -9.08 42.06
C PRO A 492 -28.73 -10.39 42.62
N PRO A 493 -29.87 -10.87 42.07
CA PRO A 493 -30.59 -12.05 42.58
C PRO A 493 -29.96 -13.39 42.16
N PRO A 494 -30.26 -14.50 42.87
CA PRO A 494 -29.63 -15.80 42.66
C PRO A 494 -30.20 -16.58 41.46
N VAL A 495 -29.31 -17.27 40.74
CA VAL A 495 -29.64 -18.26 39.70
C VAL A 495 -29.82 -19.63 40.34
N ALA A 496 -30.97 -20.25 40.08
CA ALA A 496 -31.29 -21.61 40.50
C ALA A 496 -30.56 -22.66 39.64
N VAL A 497 -30.00 -23.67 40.30
CA VAL A 497 -29.46 -24.90 39.70
C VAL A 497 -30.57 -25.95 39.70
N ALA A 498 -30.77 -26.62 38.57
CA ALA A 498 -31.44 -27.92 38.52
C ALA A 498 -30.71 -28.85 37.54
N THR A 499 -30.19 -29.94 38.13
CA THR A 499 -29.87 -31.26 37.58
C THR A 499 -30.86 -31.70 36.49
N ASN A 500 -30.49 -32.37 35.40
CA ASN A 500 -29.73 -33.62 35.26
C ASN A 500 -29.20 -33.73 33.82
#